data_AF-A0A916UKY8-F1
#
_entry.id   AF-A0A916UKY8-F1
#
_cell.length_a   1.000
_cell.length_b   1.000
_cell.length_c   1.000
_cell.angle_alpha   90.00
_cell.angle_beta   90.00
_cell.angle_gamma   90.00
#
_symmetry.space_group_name_H-M   'P 1'
#
loop_
_entity.id
_entity.type
_entity.pdbx_description
1 polymer ?
#
loop_
_entity_poly.entity_id
_entity_poly.type
_entity_poly.pdbx_seq_one_letter_code
_entity_poly.pdbx_strand_id
1 'polypeptide(L)'
;MKLKNLVCHLIAMTLAYGLVLFAPVLCDFFFDTHVQIYVVIWCNIGLFVMRAKNMPFPIPDMGRIDVVGGLKTLWWAVFWPNYLIRR
;
A
#
# COMPACT_ATOMS: atom_id res chain seq x y z
N MET A 1 18.97 10.12 -13.54
CA MET A 1 18.29 8.79 -13.53
C MET A 1 17.48 8.52 -12.25
N LYS A 2 17.96 8.83 -11.04
CA LYS A 2 17.23 8.52 -9.78
C LYS A 2 15.87 9.23 -9.61
N LEU A 3 15.71 10.46 -10.11
CA LEU A 3 14.47 11.22 -9.93
C LEU A 3 13.30 10.65 -10.73
N LYS A 4 13.53 10.25 -11.99
CA LYS A 4 12.50 9.63 -12.84
C LYS A 4 11.95 8.35 -12.21
N ASN A 5 12.84 7.53 -11.65
CA ASN A 5 12.48 6.28 -11.00
C ASN A 5 11.65 6.51 -9.73
N LEU A 6 11.99 7.54 -8.95
CA LEU A 6 11.26 7.91 -7.75
C LEU A 6 9.86 8.45 -8.10
N VAL A 7 9.74 9.26 -9.15
CA VAL A 7 8.45 9.75 -9.65
C VAL A 7 7.58 8.60 -10.16
N CYS A 8 8.12 7.67 -10.95
CA CYS A 8 7.38 6.49 -11.40
C CYS A 8 6.87 5.64 -10.24
N HIS A 9 7.69 5.45 -9.21
CA HIS A 9 7.31 4.72 -8.00
C HIS A 9 6.20 5.43 -7.21
N LEU A 10 6.31 6.74 -7.01
CA LEU A 10 5.27 7.53 -6.34
C LEU A 10 3.94 7.47 -7.10
N ILE A 11 3.96 7.63 -8.42
CA ILE A 11 2.75 7.53 -9.25
C ILE A 11 2.13 6.14 -9.13
N ALA A 12 2.94 5.07 -9.22
CA ALA A 12 2.46 3.70 -9.09
C ALA A 12 1.79 3.45 -7.71
N MET A 13 2.39 3.94 -6.63
CA MET A 13 1.85 3.82 -5.28
C MET A 13 0.57 4.64 -5.10
N THR A 14 0.50 5.86 -5.62
CA THR A 14 -0.72 6.68 -5.56
C THR A 14 -1.88 6.03 -6.31
N LEU A 15 -1.62 5.49 -7.50
CA LEU A 15 -2.64 4.76 -8.27
C LEU A 15 -3.09 3.48 -7.54
N ALA A 16 -2.15 2.75 -6.94
CA ALA A 16 -2.48 1.57 -6.15
C ALA A 16 -3.32 1.90 -4.91
N TYR A 17 -2.99 2.98 -4.20
CA TYR A 17 -3.81 3.49 -3.09
C TYR A 17 -5.21 3.89 -3.56
N GLY A 18 -5.32 4.60 -4.68
CA GLY A 18 -6.62 4.98 -5.25
C GLY A 18 -7.51 3.77 -5.53
N LEU A 19 -6.93 2.68 -6.07
CA LEU A 19 -7.65 1.43 -6.31
C LEU A 19 -8.06 0.73 -5.01
N VAL A 20 -7.18 0.63 -4.01
CA VAL A 20 -7.48 -0.02 -2.73
C VAL A 20 -8.53 0.75 -1.93
N LEU A 21 -8.47 2.08 -1.97
CA LEU A 21 -9.39 2.96 -1.23
C LEU A 21 -10.75 3.11 -1.89
N PHE A 22 -10.94 2.62 -3.12
CA PHE A 22 -12.24 2.72 -3.81
C PHE A 22 -13.38 2.05 -3.02
N ALA A 23 -13.16 0.82 -2.53
CA ALA A 23 -14.17 0.13 -1.73
C ALA A 23 -14.45 0.81 -0.37
N PRO A 24 -13.44 1.20 0.42
CA PRO A 24 -13.64 2.02 1.62
C PRO A 24 -14.37 3.34 1.37
N VAL A 25 -14.06 4.05 0.27
CA VAL A 25 -14.75 5.29 -0.12
C VAL A 25 -16.23 5.03 -0.37
N LEU A 26 -16.58 3.94 -1.05
CA LEU A 26 -17.98 3.57 -1.25
C LEU A 26 -18.65 3.24 0.09
N CYS A 27 -18.00 2.51 0.98
CA CYS A 27 -18.53 2.24 2.32
C CYS A 27 -18.76 3.54 3.12
N ASP A 28 -17.80 4.45 3.09
CA ASP A 28 -17.90 5.75 3.76
C ASP A 28 -19.08 6.54 3.20
N PHE A 29 -19.27 6.53 1.89
CA PHE A 29 -20.39 7.19 1.22
C PHE A 29 -21.76 6.58 1.54
N PHE A 30 -21.88 5.25 1.59
CA PHE A 30 -23.16 4.57 1.83
C PHE A 30 -23.56 4.49 3.31
N PHE A 31 -22.59 4.42 4.22
CA PHE A 31 -22.82 4.18 5.64
C PHE A 31 -22.45 5.36 6.54
N ASP A 32 -22.04 6.49 5.96
CA ASP A 32 -21.61 7.70 6.67
C ASP A 32 -20.53 7.39 7.72
N THR A 33 -19.48 6.73 7.24
CA THR A 33 -18.36 6.24 8.07
C THR A 33 -17.03 6.85 7.63
N HIS A 34 -15.94 6.52 8.36
CA HIS A 34 -14.58 7.01 8.08
C HIS A 34 -13.58 5.86 7.86
N VAL A 35 -14.05 4.73 7.33
CA VAL A 35 -13.28 3.51 7.06
C VAL A 35 -12.08 3.80 6.18
N GLN A 36 -12.19 4.69 5.18
CA GLN A 36 -11.08 5.06 4.31
C GLN A 36 -9.88 5.55 5.13
N ILE A 37 -10.10 6.42 6.12
CA ILE A 37 -9.04 7.00 6.95
C ILE A 37 -8.35 5.90 7.74
N TYR A 38 -9.12 4.99 8.35
CA TYR A 38 -8.57 3.87 9.10
C TYR A 38 -7.75 2.93 8.20
N VAL A 39 -8.19 2.66 6.98
CA VAL A 39 -7.46 1.84 6.00
C VAL A 39 -6.13 2.50 5.62
N VAL A 40 -6.12 3.82 5.38
CA VAL A 40 -4.88 4.55 5.08
C VAL A 40 -3.90 4.46 6.26
N ILE A 41 -4.35 4.72 7.49
CA ILE A 41 -3.51 4.64 8.68
C ILE A 41 -2.95 3.23 8.83
N TRP A 42 -3.80 2.22 8.68
CA TRP A 42 -3.41 0.81 8.80
C TRP A 42 -2.36 0.39 7.76
N CYS A 43 -2.56 0.75 6.49
CA CYS A 43 -1.58 0.50 5.43
C CYS A 43 -0.22 1.16 5.73
N ASN A 44 -0.22 2.41 6.22
CA ASN A 44 1.03 3.10 6.54
C ASN A 44 1.75 2.45 7.73
N ILE A 45 1.03 2.01 8.76
CA ILE A 45 1.59 1.21 9.85
C ILE A 45 2.18 -0.08 9.30
N GLY A 46 1.45 -0.80 8.44
CA GLY A 46 1.93 -2.04 7.83
C GLY A 46 3.21 -1.84 7.03
N LEU A 47 3.27 -0.82 6.16
CA LEU A 47 4.49 -0.46 5.41
C LEU A 47 5.66 -0.16 6.34
N PHE A 48 5.41 0.60 7.43
CA PHE A 48 6.44 0.90 8.42
C PHE A 48 6.93 -0.36 9.12
N VAL A 49 6.04 -1.24 9.58
CA VAL A 49 6.39 -2.50 10.25
C VAL A 49 7.17 -3.42 9.31
N MET A 50 6.72 -3.57 8.07
CA MET A 50 7.39 -4.36 7.05
C MET A 50 8.81 -3.85 6.79
N ARG A 51 9.00 -2.52 6.78
CA ARG A 51 10.32 -1.91 6.65
C ARG A 51 11.18 -2.08 7.90
N ALA A 52 10.63 -1.86 9.09
CA ALA A 52 11.34 -1.96 10.36
C ALA A 52 11.76 -3.40 10.68
N LYS A 53 10.95 -4.39 10.29
CA LYS A 53 11.23 -5.82 10.47
C LYS A 53 11.94 -6.46 9.28
N ASN A 54 12.32 -5.69 8.25
CA ASN A 54 12.95 -6.19 7.03
C ASN A 54 12.22 -7.41 6.43
N MET A 55 10.90 -7.34 6.36
CA MET A 55 10.10 -8.41 5.74
C MET A 55 10.42 -8.52 4.25
N PRO A 56 10.42 -9.75 3.68
CA PRO A 56 10.62 -9.95 2.24
C PRO A 56 9.34 -9.64 1.48
N PHE A 57 8.98 -8.36 1.36
CA PHE A 57 7.79 -7.91 0.64
C PHE A 57 8.12 -7.49 -0.80
N PRO A 58 7.17 -7.62 -1.73
CA PRO A 58 7.37 -7.20 -3.11
C PRO A 58 7.54 -5.68 -3.16
N ILE A 59 8.62 -5.21 -3.78
CA ILE A 59 8.86 -3.78 -4.02
C ILE A 59 8.44 -3.49 -5.48
N PRO A 60 7.63 -2.45 -5.73
CA PRO A 60 7.27 -2.03 -7.08
C PRO A 60 8.51 -1.72 -7.91
N ASP A 61 8.50 -2.17 -9.16
CA ASP A 61 9.59 -1.89 -10.09
C ASP A 61 9.80 -0.37 -10.25
N MET A 62 11.03 0.09 -10.05
CA MET A 62 11.38 1.51 -10.12
C MET A 62 11.64 2.00 -11.55
N GLY A 63 11.76 1.08 -12.53
CA GLY A 63 12.02 1.42 -13.93
C GLY A 63 10.78 1.80 -14.73
N ARG A 64 9.58 1.53 -14.21
CA ARG A 64 8.29 1.76 -14.87
C ARG A 64 7.19 2.06 -13.86
N ILE A 65 6.04 2.51 -14.33
CA ILE A 65 4.85 2.69 -13.48
C ILE A 65 4.27 1.29 -13.22
N ASP A 66 4.67 0.67 -12.10
CA ASP A 66 4.25 -0.68 -11.71
C ASP A 66 3.12 -0.64 -10.68
N VAL A 67 1.90 -0.38 -11.15
CA VAL A 67 0.69 -0.35 -10.30
C VAL A 67 0.42 -1.71 -9.66
N VAL A 68 0.71 -2.81 -10.37
CA VAL A 68 0.53 -4.18 -9.85
C VAL A 68 1.49 -4.46 -8.71
N GLY A 69 2.75 -4.04 -8.82
CA GLY A 69 3.71 -4.07 -7.73
C GLY A 69 3.25 -3.24 -6.53
N GLY A 70 2.73 -2.03 -6.78
CA GLY A 70 2.12 -1.18 -5.76
C GLY A 70 0.97 -1.88 -5.01
N LEU A 71 0.04 -2.49 -5.74
CA LEU A 71 -1.08 -3.25 -5.17
C LEU A 71 -0.61 -4.44 -4.33
N LYS A 72 0.38 -5.20 -4.80
CA LYS A 72 0.96 -6.31 -4.03
C LYS A 72 1.62 -5.81 -2.74
N THR A 73 2.29 -4.66 -2.80
CA THR A 73 2.91 -4.04 -1.62
C THR A 73 1.84 -3.64 -0.61
N LEU A 74 0.76 -3.00 -1.07
CA LEU A 74 -0.36 -2.61 -0.22
C LEU A 74 -1.11 -3.81 0.34
N TRP A 75 -1.28 -4.88 -0.43
CA TRP A 75 -1.83 -6.13 0.07
C TRP A 75 -1.02 -6.66 1.27
N TRP A 76 0.30 -6.72 1.11
CA TRP A 76 1.19 -7.08 2.21
C TRP A 76 1.08 -6.12 3.39
N ALA A 77 0.95 -4.82 3.12
CA ALA A 77 0.78 -3.79 4.14
C ALA A 77 -0.58 -3.80 4.82
N VAL A 78 -1.63 -4.38 4.23
CA VAL A 78 -2.92 -4.60 4.88
C VAL A 78 -2.84 -5.84 5.78
N PHE A 79 -2.22 -6.91 5.29
CA PHE A 79 -2.15 -8.20 5.98
C PHE A 79 -0.85 -8.42 6.75
N TRP A 80 -0.09 -7.36 7.04
CA TRP A 80 1.18 -7.40 7.76
C TRP A 80 1.16 -8.20 9.08
N PRO A 81 0.08 -8.22 9.90
CA PRO A 81 0.11 -9.00 11.13
C PRO A 81 0.17 -10.51 10.87
N ASN A 82 -0.41 -10.98 9.75
CA ASN A 82 -0.37 -12.39 9.37
C ASN A 82 1.04 -12.80 8.94
N TYR A 83 1.84 -11.85 8.45
CA TYR A 83 3.23 -12.09 8.03
C TYR A 83 4.25 -11.91 9.16
N LEU A 84 3.82 -11.39 10.33
CA LEU A 84 4.67 -11.30 11.53
C LEU A 84 4.89 -12.65 12.21
N ILE A 85 3.99 -13.62 12.00
CA ILE A 85 4.09 -14.93 12.64
C ILE A 85 4.85 -15.89 11.71
N ARG A 86 6.17 -15.98 11.91
CA ARG A 86 7.00 -17.21 11.82
C ARG A 86 8.48 -16.86 12.00
N ARG A 87 8.92 -16.81 13.26
CA ARG A 87 10.10 -17.52 13.76
C ARG A 87 9.91 -17.75 15.25
#